data_AF-A0A7X2NUC0-F1
#
_entry.id   AF-A0A7X2NUC0-F1
#
_cell.length_a   1.000
_cell.length_b   1.000
_cell.length_c   1.000
_cell.angle_alpha   90.00
_cell.angle_beta   90.00
_cell.angle_gamma   90.00
#
_symmetry.space_group_name_H-M   'P 1'
#
loop_
_entity.id
_entity.type
_entity.pdbx_description
1 polymer ?
#
loop_
_entity_poly.entity_id
_entity_poly.type
_entity_poly.pdbx_seq_one_letter_code
_entity_poly.pdbx_strand_id
1 'polypeptide(L)'
;MIAGIHGKMLVLIGNNPLCQEMEKKIHGLTPEQKVLFGFQSSAGVREEHAVKIFRAGKTGLTLGYVHQKPEEPDRKMLGQALDGSGFCLEWCDDVLGYLYTHAAFVLPCVYLCYGHGCDLRKVRYAEIRRAVQAAREGYRLRMRSTIRAGYGRS
;
A
#
# COMPACT_ATOMS: atom_id res chain seq x y z
N MET A 1 12.67 16.12 -6.84
CA MET A 1 11.49 16.14 -5.96
C MET A 1 10.29 15.76 -6.82
N ILE A 2 9.42 14.82 -6.40
CA ILE A 2 8.27 14.34 -7.21
C ILE A 2 7.30 15.47 -7.60
N ALA A 3 7.31 16.57 -6.83
CA ALA A 3 6.57 17.81 -7.07
C ALA A 3 6.80 18.51 -8.43
N GLY A 4 7.84 18.14 -9.20
CA GLY A 4 8.10 18.70 -10.52
C GLY A 4 7.49 17.91 -11.69
N ILE A 5 6.73 16.84 -11.42
CA ILE A 5 6.11 16.00 -12.45
C ILE A 5 4.76 16.60 -12.83
N HIS A 6 4.72 17.27 -14.00
CA HIS A 6 3.49 17.82 -14.55
C HIS A 6 2.78 16.77 -15.41
N GLY A 7 1.69 16.22 -14.88
CA GLY A 7 0.84 15.26 -15.57
C GLY A 7 -0.58 15.29 -15.01
N LYS A 8 -1.55 14.81 -15.80
CA LYS A 8 -2.97 14.78 -15.38
C LYS A 8 -3.20 13.94 -14.11
N MET A 9 -2.35 12.93 -13.91
CA MET A 9 -2.45 11.98 -12.82
C MET A 9 -1.07 11.55 -12.36
N LEU A 10 -0.88 11.48 -11.04
CA LEU A 10 0.30 10.95 -10.37
C LEU A 10 -0.12 9.71 -9.58
N VAL A 11 0.56 8.58 -9.81
CA VAL A 11 0.29 7.33 -9.10
C VAL A 11 1.51 6.97 -8.27
N LEU A 12 1.34 6.89 -6.95
CA LEU A 12 2.40 6.58 -5.99
C LEU A 12 2.26 5.15 -5.50
N ILE A 13 3.21 4.30 -5.89
CA ILE A 13 3.23 2.88 -5.49
C ILE A 13 4.15 2.68 -4.30
N GLY A 14 3.64 2.07 -3.23
CA GLY A 14 4.47 1.71 -2.08
C GLY A 14 3.68 1.42 -0.81
N ASN A 15 4.42 1.25 0.28
CA ASN A 15 3.88 0.79 1.58
C ASN A 15 3.81 1.92 2.62
N ASN A 16 3.82 3.18 2.19
CA ASN A 16 3.89 4.32 3.10
C ASN A 16 2.47 4.74 3.56
N PRO A 17 2.11 4.56 4.85
CA PRO A 17 0.79 4.93 5.36
C PRO A 17 0.56 6.44 5.46
N LEU A 18 1.55 7.28 5.13
CA LEU A 18 1.44 8.75 5.11
C LEU A 18 0.82 9.28 3.81
N CYS A 19 -0.07 8.51 3.16
CA CYS A 19 -0.64 8.89 1.87
C CYS A 19 -1.45 10.19 1.94
N GLN A 20 -2.23 10.42 3.00
CA GLN A 20 -2.99 11.65 3.19
C GLN A 20 -2.11 12.90 3.30
N GLU A 21 -1.00 12.82 4.03
CA GLU A 21 -0.05 13.94 4.16
C GLU A 21 0.71 14.18 2.86
N MET A 22 0.99 13.11 2.11
CA MET A 22 1.62 13.21 0.79
C MET A 22 0.69 13.87 -0.22
N GLU A 23 -0.59 13.48 -0.26
CA GLU A 23 -1.62 14.07 -1.11
C GLU A 23 -1.74 15.57 -0.85
N LYS A 24 -1.87 15.99 0.43
CA LYS A 24 -1.90 17.41 0.80
C LYS A 24 -0.67 18.18 0.30
N LYS A 25 0.53 17.61 0.47
CA LYS A 25 1.77 18.24 0.01
C LYS A 25 1.81 18.39 -1.52
N ILE A 26 1.31 17.40 -2.26
CA ILE A 26 1.27 17.44 -3.72
C ILE A 26 0.24 18.46 -4.20
N HIS A 27 -0.99 18.44 -3.67
CA HIS A 27 -2.02 19.42 -4.03
C HIS A 27 -1.62 20.86 -3.66
N GLY A 28 -0.80 21.06 -2.63
CA GLY A 28 -0.24 22.39 -2.31
C GLY A 28 0.69 22.95 -3.41
N LEU A 29 1.20 22.11 -4.30
CA LEU A 29 2.09 22.49 -5.41
C LEU A 29 1.39 22.36 -6.78
N THR A 30 0.51 21.38 -6.93
CA THR A 30 -0.23 21.08 -8.15
C THR A 30 -1.70 20.74 -7.80
N PRO A 31 -2.57 21.74 -7.56
CA PRO A 31 -3.94 21.53 -7.08
C PRO A 31 -4.81 20.69 -8.01
N GLU A 32 -4.62 20.81 -9.33
CA GLU A 32 -5.42 20.14 -10.35
C GLU A 32 -4.96 18.71 -10.66
N GLN A 33 -3.84 18.27 -10.09
CA GLN A 33 -3.28 16.95 -10.38
C GLN A 33 -3.99 15.87 -9.56
N LYS A 34 -4.54 14.86 -10.25
CA LYS A 34 -5.10 13.69 -9.57
C LYS A 34 -3.99 12.87 -8.92
N VAL A 35 -4.10 12.56 -7.62
CA VAL A 35 -3.11 11.75 -6.90
C VAL A 35 -3.73 10.44 -6.46
N LEU A 36 -3.20 9.32 -6.97
CA LEU A 36 -3.58 7.98 -6.55
C LEU A 36 -2.43 7.30 -5.83
N PHE A 37 -2.80 6.36 -4.98
CA PHE A 37 -1.86 5.50 -4.26
C PHE A 37 -2.09 4.05 -4.65
N GLY A 38 -1.03 3.26 -4.58
CA GLY A 38 -1.13 1.85 -4.91
C GLY A 38 -0.18 0.93 -4.18
N PHE A 39 -0.57 -0.33 -4.15
CA PHE A 39 0.20 -1.42 -3.59
C PHE A 39 0.41 -2.50 -4.65
N GLN A 40 1.66 -2.90 -4.84
CA GLN A 40 2.07 -3.94 -5.77
C GLN A 40 2.37 -5.23 -4.99
N SER A 41 1.71 -6.33 -5.34
CA SER A 41 1.79 -7.59 -4.57
C SER A 41 3.01 -8.47 -4.87
N SER A 42 3.99 -7.98 -5.62
CA SER A 42 5.20 -8.75 -5.92
C SER A 42 6.21 -8.69 -4.77
N ALA A 43 6.99 -9.76 -4.59
CA ALA A 43 8.21 -9.74 -3.81
C ALA A 43 9.43 -9.59 -4.72
N GLY A 44 10.51 -8.98 -4.23
CA GLY A 44 11.75 -8.89 -4.97
C GLY A 44 12.96 -8.65 -4.10
N VAL A 45 14.13 -9.00 -4.62
CA VAL A 45 15.43 -8.73 -4.01
C VAL A 45 16.15 -7.72 -4.87
N ARG A 46 16.65 -6.66 -4.24
CA ARG A 46 17.53 -5.70 -4.91
C ARG A 46 18.94 -6.27 -4.92
N GLU A 47 19.47 -6.41 -6.13
CA GLU A 47 20.87 -6.70 -6.41
C GLU A 47 21.58 -5.39 -6.79
N GLU A 48 22.91 -5.46 -6.95
CA GLU A 48 23.76 -4.28 -7.16
C GLU A 48 23.33 -3.42 -8.36
N HIS A 49 22.86 -4.06 -9.44
CA HIS A 49 22.46 -3.37 -10.67
C HIS A 49 21.03 -3.66 -11.13
N ALA A 50 20.28 -4.48 -10.40
CA ALA A 50 18.96 -4.94 -10.81
C ALA A 50 18.05 -5.23 -9.63
N VAL A 51 16.75 -5.35 -9.90
CA VAL A 51 15.79 -5.91 -8.93
C VAL A 51 15.26 -7.21 -9.52
N LYS A 52 15.55 -8.33 -8.85
CA LYS A 52 14.94 -9.61 -9.18
C LYS A 52 13.57 -9.67 -8.55
N ILE A 53 12.54 -9.77 -9.38
CA ILE A 53 11.15 -9.84 -8.94
C ILE A 53 10.72 -11.30 -9.00
N PHE A 54 10.23 -11.83 -7.87
CA PHE A 54 9.55 -13.11 -7.81
C PHE A 54 8.09 -12.88 -8.17
N ARG A 55 7.69 -13.35 -9.36
CA ARG A 55 6.30 -13.32 -9.82
C ARG A 55 5.92 -14.67 -10.46
N ALA A 56 4.79 -15.23 -10.03
CA ALA A 56 4.15 -16.35 -10.71
C ALA A 56 2.96 -15.80 -11.52
N GLY A 57 3.20 -15.41 -12.78
CA GLY A 57 2.17 -14.85 -13.66
C GLY A 57 1.94 -13.35 -13.48
N LYS A 58 0.67 -12.89 -13.57
CA LYS A 58 0.31 -11.47 -13.44
C LYS A 58 0.53 -10.96 -12.01
N THR A 59 0.99 -9.73 -11.88
CA THR A 59 1.24 -9.10 -10.56
C THR A 59 0.03 -8.26 -10.19
N GLY A 60 -0.52 -8.44 -8.98
CA GLY A 60 -1.61 -7.61 -8.49
C GLY A 60 -1.13 -6.18 -8.24
N LEU A 61 -1.92 -5.20 -8.68
CA LEU A 61 -1.70 -3.79 -8.43
C LEU A 61 -3.01 -3.18 -7.93
N THR A 62 -3.11 -3.02 -6.62
CA THR A 62 -4.26 -2.39 -5.96
C THR A 62 -4.08 -0.88 -6.01
N LEU A 63 -5.03 -0.15 -6.58
CA LEU A 63 -5.00 1.30 -6.77
C LEU A 63 -6.24 1.96 -6.18
N GLY A 64 -6.08 3.16 -5.62
CA GLY A 64 -7.20 3.99 -5.18
C GLY A 64 -6.76 5.39 -4.75
N TYR A 65 -7.73 6.24 -4.45
CA TYR A 65 -7.47 7.50 -3.77
C TYR A 65 -7.41 7.26 -2.24
N VAL A 66 -7.10 8.30 -1.47
CA VAL A 66 -6.95 8.17 0.00
C VAL A 66 -8.20 7.58 0.65
N HIS A 67 -9.40 8.07 0.28
CA HIS A 67 -10.69 7.66 0.85
C HIS A 67 -11.80 7.46 -0.20
N GLN A 68 -11.43 7.22 -1.46
CA GLN A 68 -12.42 6.98 -2.51
C GLN A 68 -11.91 6.01 -3.57
N LYS A 69 -12.85 5.26 -4.15
CA LYS A 69 -12.56 4.40 -5.29
C LYS A 69 -12.34 5.25 -6.54
N PRO A 70 -11.38 4.90 -7.43
CA PRO A 70 -11.20 5.65 -8.67
C PRO A 70 -12.45 5.65 -9.53
N GLU A 71 -12.75 6.76 -10.21
CA GLU A 71 -13.90 6.87 -11.12
C GLU A 71 -13.65 6.09 -12.42
N GLU A 72 -14.72 5.75 -13.15
CA GLU A 72 -14.60 5.00 -14.42
C GLU A 72 -13.65 5.64 -15.45
N PRO A 73 -13.63 6.97 -15.67
CA PRO A 73 -12.66 7.59 -16.58
C PRO A 73 -11.21 7.35 -16.17
N ASP A 74 -10.93 7.42 -14.86
CA ASP A 74 -9.59 7.21 -14.31
C ASP A 74 -9.18 5.74 -14.41
N ARG A 75 -10.10 4.81 -14.11
CA ARG A 75 -9.87 3.37 -14.26
C ARG A 75 -9.56 3.00 -15.70
N LYS A 76 -10.31 3.57 -16.65
CA LYS A 76 -10.07 3.35 -18.08
C LYS A 76 -8.70 3.88 -18.51
N MET A 77 -8.35 5.10 -18.09
CA MET A 77 -7.04 5.70 -18.40
C MET A 77 -5.89 4.84 -17.85
N LEU A 78 -5.99 4.38 -16.60
CA LEU A 78 -5.00 3.51 -15.97
C LEU A 78 -4.93 2.12 -16.63
N GLY A 79 -6.08 1.56 -16.98
CA GLY A 79 -6.17 0.30 -17.71
C GLY A 79 -5.46 0.36 -19.06
N GLN A 80 -5.64 1.45 -19.81
CA GLN A 80 -4.94 1.68 -21.07
C GLN A 80 -3.43 1.91 -20.87
N ALA A 81 -3.06 2.71 -19.88
CA ALA A 81 -1.66 3.03 -19.59
C ALA A 81 -0.84 1.80 -19.14
N LEU A 82 -1.50 0.83 -18.51
CA LEU A 82 -0.90 -0.39 -17.98
C LEU A 82 -1.25 -1.64 -18.80
N ASP A 83 -1.84 -1.48 -19.99
CA ASP A 83 -2.12 -2.60 -20.86
C ASP A 83 -0.81 -3.28 -21.30
N GLY A 84 -0.82 -4.61 -21.37
CA GLY A 84 0.39 -5.40 -21.68
C GLY A 84 1.50 -5.40 -20.61
N SER A 85 1.40 -4.60 -19.54
CA SER A 85 2.41 -4.53 -18.46
C SER A 85 2.52 -5.81 -17.62
N GLY A 86 1.50 -6.68 -17.71
CA GLY A 86 1.37 -7.86 -16.88
C GLY A 86 0.89 -7.56 -15.45
N PHE A 87 0.39 -6.35 -15.16
CA PHE A 87 -0.35 -6.06 -13.94
C PHE A 87 -1.81 -6.51 -14.03
N CYS A 88 -2.37 -6.93 -12.90
CA CYS A 88 -3.80 -7.14 -12.68
C CYS A 88 -4.29 -5.99 -11.78
N LEU A 89 -5.08 -5.08 -12.35
CA LEU A 89 -5.54 -3.89 -11.62
C LEU A 89 -6.70 -4.25 -10.69
N GLU A 90 -6.57 -3.87 -9.42
CA GLU A 90 -7.60 -3.97 -8.40
C GLU A 90 -7.92 -2.56 -7.89
N TRP A 91 -9.19 -2.28 -7.61
CA TRP A 91 -9.64 -0.93 -7.24
C TRP A 91 -10.06 -0.89 -5.78
N CYS A 92 -9.35 -0.08 -4.98
CA CYS A 92 -9.61 0.10 -3.56
C CYS A 92 -10.39 1.39 -3.30
N ASP A 93 -11.36 1.31 -2.40
CA ASP A 93 -12.22 2.39 -1.94
C ASP A 93 -11.60 3.22 -0.80
N ASP A 94 -10.66 2.65 -0.04
CA ASP A 94 -9.94 3.32 1.05
C ASP A 94 -8.47 2.82 1.10
N VAL A 95 -7.58 3.45 0.32
CA VAL A 95 -6.17 3.04 0.29
C VAL A 95 -5.46 3.34 1.60
N LEU A 96 -5.84 4.40 2.32
CA LEU A 96 -5.27 4.66 3.64
C LEU A 96 -5.58 3.49 4.60
N GLY A 97 -6.83 3.06 4.63
CA GLY A 97 -7.25 1.89 5.40
C GLY A 97 -6.58 0.59 4.96
N TYR A 98 -6.41 0.39 3.65
CA TYR A 98 -5.65 -0.73 3.10
C TYR A 98 -4.21 -0.73 3.62
N LEU A 99 -3.50 0.40 3.53
CA LEU A 99 -2.10 0.53 3.95
C LEU A 99 -1.94 0.34 5.46
N TYR A 100 -2.87 0.84 6.28
CA TYR A 100 -2.85 0.57 7.72
C TYR A 100 -3.08 -0.91 8.04
N THR A 101 -3.98 -1.57 7.31
CA THR A 101 -4.27 -3.01 7.45
C THR A 101 -3.04 -3.83 7.08
N HIS A 102 -2.40 -3.48 5.97
CA HIS A 102 -1.16 -4.10 5.53
C HIS A 102 -0.04 -3.88 6.56
N ALA A 103 0.14 -2.66 7.06
CA ALA A 103 1.13 -2.33 8.08
C ALA A 103 0.93 -3.11 9.38
N ALA A 104 -0.31 -3.18 9.87
CA ALA A 104 -0.67 -3.95 11.08
C ALA A 104 -0.32 -5.44 10.96
N PHE A 105 -0.42 -6.01 9.75
CA PHE A 105 -0.05 -7.39 9.48
C PHE A 105 1.45 -7.60 9.28
N VAL A 106 2.07 -6.77 8.43
CA VAL A 106 3.44 -7.00 7.97
C VAL A 106 4.47 -6.67 9.04
N LEU A 107 4.22 -5.67 9.90
CA LEU A 107 5.16 -5.25 10.93
C LEU A 107 5.49 -6.37 11.93
N PRO A 108 4.51 -7.10 12.51
CA PRO A 108 4.82 -8.27 13.35
C PRO A 108 5.61 -9.37 12.62
N CYS A 109 5.29 -9.64 11.35
CA CYS A 109 6.02 -10.63 10.55
C CYS A 109 7.48 -10.22 10.34
N VAL A 110 7.70 -8.96 9.94
CA VAL A 110 9.04 -8.39 9.73
C VAL A 110 9.84 -8.37 11.04
N TYR A 111 9.21 -8.05 12.16
CA TYR A 111 9.83 -8.11 13.48
C TYR A 111 10.32 -9.53 13.82
N LEU A 112 9.49 -10.55 13.56
CA LEU A 112 9.91 -11.95 13.74
C LEU A 112 11.04 -12.35 12.79
N CYS A 113 10.96 -11.96 11.52
CA CYS A 113 12.02 -12.22 10.55
C CYS A 113 13.36 -11.67 11.05
N TYR A 114 13.43 -10.37 11.36
CA TYR A 114 14.68 -9.74 11.78
C TYR A 114 15.15 -10.24 13.15
N GLY A 115 14.23 -10.50 14.09
CA GLY A 115 14.56 -11.06 15.40
C GLY A 115 15.24 -12.43 15.35
N HIS A 116 15.09 -13.16 14.25
CA HIS A 116 15.67 -14.50 14.05
C HIS A 116 16.66 -14.56 12.87
N GLY A 117 17.23 -13.43 12.47
CA GLY A 117 18.21 -13.38 11.38
C GLY A 117 17.65 -13.86 10.04
N CYS A 118 16.38 -13.55 9.78
CA CYS A 118 15.58 -13.98 8.64
C CYS A 118 15.38 -15.50 8.52
N ASP A 119 15.67 -16.28 9.56
CA ASP A 119 15.42 -17.72 9.60
C ASP A 119 14.16 -18.06 10.41
N LEU A 120 13.01 -18.06 9.73
CA LEU A 120 11.71 -18.33 10.36
C LEU A 120 11.58 -19.74 10.95
N ARG A 121 12.47 -20.68 10.60
CA ARG A 121 12.48 -22.04 11.19
C ARG A 121 12.88 -22.03 12.67
N LYS A 122 13.54 -20.96 13.12
CA LYS A 122 13.96 -20.76 14.52
C LYS A 122 12.85 -20.18 15.41
N VAL A 123 11.76 -19.68 14.81
CA VAL A 123 10.68 -19.01 15.52
C VAL A 123 9.85 -20.05 16.29
N ARG A 124 9.66 -19.82 17.60
CA ARG A 124 8.81 -20.71 18.41
C ARG A 124 7.33 -20.37 18.25
N TYR A 125 6.47 -21.35 18.47
CA TYR A 125 5.02 -21.16 18.41
C TYR A 125 4.50 -20.04 19.33
N ALA A 126 5.09 -19.88 20.52
CA ALA A 126 4.73 -18.80 21.44
C ALA A 126 5.00 -17.39 20.85
N GLU A 127 6.05 -17.26 20.03
CA GLU A 127 6.40 -16.01 19.34
C GLU A 127 5.45 -15.72 18.19
N ILE A 128 5.04 -16.75 17.45
CA ILE A 128 3.99 -16.65 16.43
C ILE A 128 2.68 -16.15 17.06
N ARG A 129 2.26 -16.73 18.20
CA ARG A 129 1.06 -16.26 18.90
C ARG A 129 1.15 -14.79 19.32
N ARG A 130 2.31 -14.34 19.78
CA ARG A 130 2.54 -12.92 20.11
C ARG A 130 2.47 -12.02 18.88
N ALA A 131 3.03 -12.43 17.75
CA ALA A 131 2.91 -11.68 16.49
C ALA A 131 1.46 -11.59 16.01
N VAL A 132 0.68 -12.67 16.13
CA VAL A 132 -0.76 -12.66 15.83
C VAL A 132 -1.52 -11.72 16.77
N GLN A 133 -1.18 -11.71 18.06
CA GLN A 133 -1.77 -10.77 19.02
C GLN A 133 -1.43 -9.31 18.66
N ALA A 134 -0.17 -9.02 18.34
CA ALA A 134 0.26 -7.70 17.90
C ALA A 134 -0.47 -7.24 16.61
N ALA A 135 -0.66 -8.14 15.64
CA ALA A 135 -1.45 -7.82 14.44
C ALA A 135 -2.91 -7.49 14.80
N ARG A 136 -3.54 -8.25 15.70
CA ARG A 136 -4.89 -7.97 16.21
C ARG A 136 -4.98 -6.62 16.92
N GLU A 137 -3.96 -6.24 17.68
CA GLU A 137 -3.88 -4.92 18.31
C GLU A 137 -3.76 -3.80 17.28
N GLY A 138 -2.90 -3.98 16.26
CA GLY A 138 -2.78 -3.05 15.14
C GLY A 138 -4.11 -2.81 14.41
N TYR A 139 -4.85 -3.88 14.12
CA TYR A 139 -6.18 -3.77 13.51
C TYR A 139 -7.18 -3.01 14.40
N ARG A 140 -7.14 -3.20 15.72
CA ARG A 140 -7.99 -2.47 16.67
C ARG A 140 -7.64 -0.98 16.73
N LEU A 141 -6.35 -0.63 16.63
CA LEU A 141 -5.91 0.76 16.59
C LEU A 141 -6.42 1.47 15.33
N ARG A 142 -6.42 0.80 14.16
CA ARG A 142 -7.05 1.31 12.93
C ARG A 142 -8.52 1.65 13.16
N MET A 143 -9.30 0.72 13.74
CA MET A 143 -10.72 0.96 14.01
C MET A 143 -10.94 2.19 14.91
N ARG A 144 -10.08 2.40 15.91
CA ARG A 144 -10.14 3.58 16.80
C ARG A 144 -9.76 4.88 16.10
N SER A 145 -8.78 4.86 15.20
CA SER A 145 -8.41 6.05 14.42
C SER A 145 -9.48 6.43 13.40
N THR A 146 -10.12 5.45 12.75
CA THR A 146 -11.24 5.69 11.82
C THR A 146 -12.47 6.26 12.54
N ILE A 147 -12.79 5.77 13.75
CA ILE A 147 -13.88 6.31 14.59
C ILE A 147 -13.57 7.75 15.06
N ARG A 148 -12.32 8.05 15.47
CA ARG A 148 -11.93 9.41 15.87
C ARG A 148 -11.86 10.40 14.70
N ALA A 149 -11.62 9.93 13.48
CA ALA A 149 -11.55 10.76 12.29
C ALA A 149 -12.92 11.03 11.63
N GLY A 150 -14.03 10.58 12.23
CA GLY A 150 -15.38 10.91 11.75
C GLY A 150 -15.84 10.14 10.51
N TYR A 151 -15.11 9.11 10.08
CA TYR A 151 -15.49 8.27 8.93
C TYR A 151 -16.46 7.14 9.31
N GLY A 152 -17.46 7.47 10.14
CA GLY A 152 -18.54 6.56 10.51
C GLY A 152 -19.67 6.66 9.49
N ARG A 153 -19.80 5.62 8.64
CA ARG A 153 -21.00 5.21 7.88
C ARG A 153 -21.99 6.33 7.50
N SER A 154 -21.93 6.75 6.23
CA SER A 154 -23.16 7.13 5.51
C SER A 154 -23.76 5.90 4.84
#